data_AF-A0A7C4NKG0-F1
#
_entry.id   AF-A0A7C4NKG0-F1
#
_cell.length_a   1.000
_cell.length_b   1.000
_cell.length_c   1.000
_cell.angle_alpha   90.00
_cell.angle_beta   90.00
_cell.angle_gamma   90.00
#
_symmetry.space_group_name_H-M   'P 1'
#
loop_
_entity.id
_entity.type
_entity.pdbx_description
1 polymer ?
#
loop_
_entity_poly.entity_id
_entity_poly.type
_entity_poly.pdbx_seq_one_letter_code
_entity_poly.pdbx_strand_id
1 'polypeptide(L)'
;MRDLEALERHPDVWINPSRRELIAEAIRRREALVSRSGALATWTPPESTGRRPQDTYIVDRPEIHDQVDWRSPYCIPMAPETFHMVLEDALAALAQKSRLYVVEKALGAHSRYALAVRVISDRALTALFADNMFRPVPPDLPRSVFGEKPFVL
;
A
#
# COMPACT_ATOMS: atom_id res chain seq x y z
N MET A 1 -6.60 -14.23 1.85
CA MET A 1 -5.71 -14.28 3.05
C MET A 1 -4.62 -15.34 2.92
N ARG A 2 -4.91 -16.50 2.29
CA ARG A 2 -3.87 -17.46 1.84
C ARG A 2 -2.86 -16.85 0.84
N ASP A 3 -3.26 -15.77 0.17
CA ASP A 3 -2.51 -15.18 -0.94
C ASP A 3 -1.29 -14.35 -0.49
N LEU A 4 -1.26 -13.93 0.78
CA LEU A 4 -0.11 -13.23 1.38
C LEU A 4 0.95 -14.20 1.95
N GLU A 5 0.62 -15.48 2.15
CA GLU A 5 1.59 -16.51 2.59
C GLU A 5 2.73 -16.70 1.57
N ALA A 6 2.47 -16.41 0.29
CA ALA A 6 3.49 -16.42 -0.75
C ALA A 6 4.58 -15.35 -0.52
N LEU A 7 4.20 -14.21 0.07
CA LEU A 7 5.13 -13.12 0.43
C LEU A 7 5.93 -13.48 1.69
N GLU A 8 5.35 -14.26 2.62
CA GLU A 8 6.05 -14.74 3.83
C GLU A 8 7.18 -15.73 3.51
N ARG A 9 7.10 -16.41 2.36
CA ARG A 9 8.16 -17.32 1.87
C ARG A 9 9.22 -16.63 1.02
N HIS A 10 9.08 -15.32 0.78
CA HIS A 10 10.03 -14.57 -0.03
C HIS A 10 11.39 -14.50 0.70
N PRO A 11 12.52 -14.74 0.01
CA PRO A 11 13.82 -14.93 0.66
C PRO A 11 14.40 -13.65 1.31
N ASP A 12 13.95 -12.47 0.87
CA ASP A 12 14.40 -11.18 1.41
C ASP A 12 13.21 -10.24 1.62
N VAL A 13 12.75 -10.13 2.86
CA VAL A 13 11.63 -9.28 3.28
C VAL A 13 12.05 -8.42 4.46
N TRP A 14 11.93 -7.11 4.31
CA TRP A 14 12.20 -6.15 5.37
C TRP A 14 10.89 -5.67 5.98
N ILE A 15 10.65 -6.04 7.24
CA ILE A 15 9.42 -5.70 7.97
C ILE A 15 9.70 -4.52 8.89
N ASN A 16 8.92 -3.44 8.72
CA ASN A 16 9.04 -2.18 9.44
C ASN A 16 10.47 -1.63 9.54
N PRO A 17 11.25 -1.58 8.42
CA PRO A 17 12.56 -0.95 8.44
C PRO A 17 12.45 0.51 8.89
N SER A 18 13.47 0.99 9.59
CA SER A 18 13.50 2.36 10.06
C SER A 18 13.52 3.34 8.89
N ARG A 19 13.04 4.57 9.13
CA ARG A 19 13.12 5.65 8.14
C ARG A 19 14.53 5.85 7.60
N ARG A 20 15.56 5.70 8.45
CA ARG A 20 16.97 5.82 8.05
C ARG A 20 17.36 4.74 7.03
N GLU A 21 16.98 3.49 7.29
CA GLU A 21 17.24 2.36 6.39
C GLU A 21 16.50 2.54 5.06
N LEU A 22 15.23 2.94 5.10
CA LEU A 22 14.44 3.22 3.89
C LEU A 22 15.03 4.35 3.03
N ILE A 23 15.50 5.43 3.65
CA ILE A 23 16.19 6.53 2.95
C ILE A 23 17.48 6.03 2.29
N ALA A 24 18.34 5.34 3.05
CA ALA A 24 19.60 4.82 2.53
C ALA A 24 19.37 3.85 1.37
N GLU A 25 18.36 3.01 1.49
CA GLU A 25 17.99 2.01 0.50
C GLU A 25 17.40 2.63 -0.77
N ALA A 26 16.51 3.62 -0.65
CA ALA A 26 15.98 4.36 -1.80
C ALA A 26 17.08 5.06 -2.60
N ILE A 27 18.10 5.62 -1.93
CA ILE A 27 19.28 6.20 -2.58
C ILE A 27 20.11 5.10 -3.25
N ARG A 28 20.42 4.01 -2.53
CA ARG A 28 21.24 2.90 -3.05
C ARG A 28 20.61 2.27 -4.30
N ARG A 29 19.29 2.15 -4.33
CA ARG A 29 18.49 1.60 -5.44
C ARG A 29 18.19 2.62 -6.54
N ARG A 30 18.70 3.86 -6.43
CA ARG A 30 18.49 4.97 -7.38
C ARG A 30 17.00 5.28 -7.62
N GLU A 31 16.19 5.14 -6.57
CA GLU A 31 14.76 5.47 -6.61
C GLU A 31 14.53 6.98 -6.35
N ALA A 32 15.50 7.62 -5.68
CA ALA A 32 15.51 9.05 -5.43
C ALA A 32 16.95 9.60 -5.44
N LEU A 33 17.07 10.92 -5.57
CA LEU A 33 18.31 11.68 -5.45
C LEU A 33 18.26 12.59 -4.22
N VAL A 34 19.39 12.81 -3.58
CA VAL A 34 19.48 13.77 -2.47
C VAL A 34 19.64 15.17 -3.05
N SER A 35 18.65 16.04 -2.81
CA SER A 35 18.72 17.44 -3.19
C SER A 35 19.64 18.23 -2.27
N ARG A 36 19.99 19.47 -2.64
CA ARG A 36 20.83 20.36 -1.83
C ARG A 36 20.30 20.59 -0.41
N SER A 37 18.97 20.54 -0.20
CA SER A 37 18.37 20.72 1.13
C SER A 37 18.39 19.45 1.99
N GLY A 38 18.88 18.33 1.45
CA GLY A 38 18.81 17.02 2.10
C GLY A 38 17.48 16.29 1.89
N ALA A 39 16.49 16.92 1.25
CA ALA A 39 15.26 16.23 0.86
C ALA A 39 15.52 15.25 -0.30
N LEU A 40 14.78 14.13 -0.32
CA LEU A 40 14.80 13.21 -1.45
C LEU A 40 13.93 13.73 -2.59
N ALA A 41 14.56 13.98 -3.73
CA ALA A 41 13.89 14.31 -4.99
C ALA A 41 13.69 13.02 -5.81
N THR A 42 12.49 12.84 -6.34
CA THR A 42 12.12 11.67 -7.15
C THR A 42 11.27 12.11 -8.34
N TRP A 43 11.04 11.19 -9.28
CA TRP A 43 10.19 11.39 -10.45
C TRP A 43 9.33 10.14 -10.64
N THR A 44 8.09 10.34 -11.04
CA THR A 44 7.23 9.26 -11.53
C THR A 44 7.32 9.21 -13.07
N PRO A 45 6.94 8.10 -13.71
CA PRO A 45 6.83 8.05 -15.16
C PRO A 45 5.95 9.20 -15.68
N PRO A 46 6.26 9.79 -16.86
CA PRO A 46 5.47 10.90 -17.42
C PRO A 46 3.97 10.61 -17.50
N GLU A 47 3.63 9.35 -17.72
CA GLU A 47 2.26 8.87 -17.85
C GLU A 47 1.54 8.86 -16.49
N SER A 48 2.25 8.91 -15.36
CA SER A 48 1.70 8.81 -14.00
C SER A 48 2.25 9.89 -13.07
N THR A 49 2.03 11.16 -13.43
CA THR A 49 2.40 12.34 -12.62
C THR A 49 1.26 12.83 -11.71
N GLY A 50 0.12 12.12 -11.72
CA GLY A 50 -1.04 12.44 -10.91
C GLY A 50 -1.99 11.25 -10.79
N ARG A 51 -3.14 11.46 -10.15
CA ARG A 51 -4.17 10.42 -10.03
C ARG A 51 -4.77 10.10 -11.40
N ARG A 52 -5.14 8.84 -11.59
CA ARG A 52 -5.87 8.35 -12.77
C ARG A 52 -7.26 7.87 -12.36
N PRO A 53 -8.24 8.79 -12.24
CA PRO A 53 -9.58 8.43 -11.77
C PRO A 53 -10.29 7.45 -12.71
N GLN A 54 -9.94 7.44 -14.00
CA GLN A 54 -10.47 6.49 -14.98
C GLN A 54 -9.99 5.06 -14.77
N ASP A 55 -8.89 4.86 -14.03
CA ASP A 55 -8.30 3.56 -13.70
C ASP A 55 -8.62 3.15 -12.24
N THR A 56 -9.61 3.80 -11.60
CA THR A 56 -10.02 3.52 -10.22
C THR A 56 -11.29 2.68 -10.21
N TYR A 57 -11.20 1.46 -9.69
CA TYR A 57 -12.28 0.49 -9.67
C TYR A 57 -12.66 0.09 -8.25
N ILE A 58 -13.92 -0.29 -8.06
CA ILE A 58 -14.45 -0.85 -6.83
C ILE A 58 -15.03 -2.22 -7.15
N VAL A 59 -14.63 -3.25 -6.40
CA VAL A 59 -15.16 -4.60 -6.60
C VAL A 59 -16.64 -4.60 -6.23
N ASP A 60 -17.51 -4.89 -7.19
CA ASP A 60 -18.94 -4.96 -6.96
C ASP A 60 -19.28 -6.29 -6.28
N ARG A 61 -19.42 -6.24 -4.94
CA ARG A 61 -19.82 -7.40 -4.13
C ARG A 61 -21.23 -7.17 -3.57
N PRO A 62 -22.06 -8.21 -3.45
CA PRO A 62 -23.42 -8.07 -2.92
C PRO A 62 -23.50 -7.35 -1.57
N GLU A 63 -22.49 -7.50 -0.71
CA GLU A 63 -22.48 -6.91 0.64
C GLU A 63 -22.29 -5.39 0.64
N ILE A 64 -21.74 -4.81 -0.43
CA ILE A 64 -21.47 -3.37 -0.54
C ILE A 64 -22.21 -2.71 -1.71
N HIS A 65 -22.88 -3.48 -2.58
CA HIS A 65 -23.52 -2.97 -3.80
C HIS A 65 -24.43 -1.77 -3.50
N ASP A 66 -25.34 -1.90 -2.54
CA ASP A 66 -26.30 -0.85 -2.20
C ASP A 66 -25.67 0.33 -1.42
N GLN A 67 -24.40 0.23 -1.03
CA GLN A 67 -23.68 1.26 -0.26
C GLN A 67 -22.80 2.16 -1.14
N VAL A 68 -22.49 1.72 -2.37
CA VAL A 68 -21.62 2.44 -3.29
C VAL A 68 -22.45 3.29 -4.25
N ASP A 69 -22.03 4.54 -4.48
CA ASP A 69 -22.64 5.42 -5.49
C ASP A 69 -22.17 5.06 -6.90
N TRP A 70 -22.74 4.00 -7.48
CA TRP A 70 -22.43 3.55 -8.85
C TRP A 70 -22.83 4.54 -9.95
N ARG A 71 -23.55 5.62 -9.63
CA ARG A 71 -23.88 6.68 -10.60
C ARG A 71 -22.73 7.66 -10.79
N SER A 72 -21.80 7.70 -9.85
CA SER A 72 -20.59 8.52 -9.95
C SER A 72 -19.70 8.02 -11.09
N PRO A 73 -19.21 8.89 -11.99
CA PRO A 73 -18.26 8.50 -13.04
C PRO A 73 -16.89 8.04 -12.50
N TYR A 74 -16.67 8.14 -11.19
CA TYR A 74 -15.44 7.73 -10.50
C TYR A 74 -15.60 6.44 -9.69
N CYS A 75 -16.79 5.84 -9.67
CA CYS A 75 -17.07 4.56 -9.02
C CYS A 75 -17.30 3.49 -10.09
N ILE A 76 -16.21 3.01 -10.69
CA ILE A 76 -16.28 2.04 -11.79
C ILE A 76 -16.39 0.62 -11.21
N PRO A 77 -17.45 -0.14 -11.51
CA PRO A 77 -17.62 -1.48 -10.97
C PRO A 77 -16.62 -2.46 -11.61
N MET A 78 -16.06 -3.35 -10.79
CA MET A 78 -15.22 -4.47 -11.20
C MET A 78 -15.81 -5.78 -10.69
N ALA A 79 -15.89 -6.79 -11.56
CA ALA A 79 -16.34 -8.12 -11.15
C ALA A 79 -15.34 -8.75 -10.16
N PRO A 80 -15.81 -9.47 -9.12
CA PRO A 80 -14.92 -10.15 -8.16
C PRO A 80 -13.86 -11.04 -8.81
N GLU A 81 -14.21 -11.73 -9.89
CA GLU A 81 -13.32 -12.61 -10.64
C GLU A 81 -12.20 -11.83 -11.35
N THR A 82 -12.53 -10.64 -11.89
CA THR A 82 -11.53 -9.74 -12.48
C THR A 82 -10.56 -9.24 -11.43
N PHE A 83 -11.05 -8.88 -10.23
CA PHE A 83 -10.18 -8.50 -9.13
C PHE A 83 -9.25 -9.64 -8.71
N HIS A 84 -9.75 -10.88 -8.63
CA HIS A 84 -8.92 -12.03 -8.31
C HIS A 84 -7.79 -12.23 -9.33
N MET A 85 -8.07 -12.13 -10.63
CA MET A 85 -7.02 -12.20 -11.67
C MET A 85 -5.96 -11.10 -11.50
N VAL A 86 -6.38 -9.85 -11.28
CA VAL A 86 -5.44 -8.73 -11.09
C VAL A 86 -4.61 -8.89 -9.81
N LEU A 87 -5.23 -9.41 -8.74
CA LEU A 87 -4.53 -9.69 -7.48
C LEU A 87 -3.49 -10.79 -7.64
N GLU A 88 -3.82 -11.87 -8.36
CA GLU A 88 -2.89 -12.96 -8.67
C GLU A 88 -1.68 -12.43 -9.48
N ASP A 89 -1.92 -11.60 -10.51
CA ASP A 89 -0.87 -10.96 -11.29
C ASP A 89 0.03 -10.07 -10.42
N ALA A 90 -0.55 -9.27 -9.53
CA ALA A 90 0.19 -8.40 -8.62
C ALA A 90 1.07 -9.20 -7.66
N LEU A 91 0.53 -10.28 -7.08
CA LEU A 91 1.28 -11.16 -6.18
C LEU A 91 2.39 -11.92 -6.91
N ALA A 92 2.13 -12.42 -8.11
CA ALA A 92 3.13 -13.06 -8.96
C ALA A 92 4.26 -12.09 -9.33
N ALA A 93 3.92 -10.84 -9.65
CA ALA A 93 4.89 -9.79 -9.95
C ALA A 93 5.77 -9.46 -8.73
N LEU A 94 5.19 -9.37 -7.52
CA LEU A 94 5.93 -9.16 -6.28
C LEU A 94 6.82 -10.35 -5.92
N ALA A 95 6.37 -11.57 -6.12
CA ALA A 95 7.14 -12.79 -5.81
C ALA A 95 8.44 -12.93 -6.63
N GLN A 96 8.52 -12.27 -7.79
CA GLN A 96 9.71 -12.28 -8.66
C GLN A 96 10.72 -11.17 -8.31
N LYS A 97 10.42 -10.30 -7.36
CA LYS A 97 11.29 -9.19 -6.99
C LYS A 97 12.44 -9.68 -6.14
N SER A 98 13.55 -8.95 -6.12
CA SER A 98 14.71 -9.36 -5.31
C SER A 98 14.53 -9.11 -3.82
N ARG A 99 13.68 -8.14 -3.46
CA ARG A 99 13.42 -7.72 -2.08
C ARG A 99 12.04 -7.10 -1.98
N LEU A 100 11.38 -7.35 -0.86
CA LEU A 100 10.12 -6.73 -0.47
C LEU A 100 10.29 -5.90 0.81
N TYR A 101 9.48 -4.85 0.93
CA TYR A 101 9.35 -4.03 2.12
C TYR A 101 7.91 -4.08 2.60
N VAL A 102 7.75 -4.32 3.90
CA VAL A 102 6.45 -4.32 4.58
C VAL A 102 6.44 -3.19 5.59
N VAL A 103 5.46 -2.30 5.49
CA VAL A 103 5.28 -1.16 6.41
C VAL A 103 3.89 -1.23 7.02
N GLU A 104 3.85 -1.37 8.34
CA GLU A 104 2.62 -1.43 9.14
C GLU A 104 2.36 -0.08 9.80
N LYS A 105 1.21 0.51 9.48
CA LYS A 105 0.82 1.86 9.90
C LYS A 105 -0.67 1.91 10.20
N ALA A 106 -1.14 3.10 10.59
CA ALA A 106 -2.54 3.37 10.78
C ALA A 106 -2.99 4.62 10.00
N LEU A 107 -4.24 4.58 9.54
CA LEU A 107 -4.98 5.73 9.05
C LEU A 107 -5.95 6.21 10.13
N GLY A 108 -6.13 7.52 10.26
CA GLY A 108 -6.99 8.13 11.29
C GLY A 108 -6.22 8.46 12.58
N ALA A 109 -6.43 9.68 13.09
CA ALA A 109 -5.73 10.16 14.29
C ALA A 109 -6.34 9.67 15.60
N HIS A 110 -7.65 9.44 15.62
CA HIS A 110 -8.38 8.98 16.80
C HIS A 110 -8.38 7.45 16.84
N SER A 111 -7.82 6.85 17.90
CA SER A 111 -7.60 5.41 17.99
C SER A 111 -8.86 4.57 17.80
N ARG A 112 -10.01 4.99 18.35
CA ARG A 112 -11.32 4.33 18.16
C ARG A 112 -11.79 4.20 16.70
N TYR A 113 -11.21 4.97 15.78
CA TYR A 113 -11.55 4.96 14.35
C TYR A 113 -10.32 4.70 13.48
N ALA A 114 -9.19 4.30 14.08
CA ALA A 114 -7.97 4.08 13.33
C ALA A 114 -8.06 2.77 12.55
N LEU A 115 -7.67 2.78 11.27
CA LEU A 115 -7.62 1.61 10.41
C LEU A 115 -6.17 1.12 10.33
N ALA A 116 -5.92 -0.15 10.68
CA ALA A 116 -4.63 -0.79 10.46
C ALA A 116 -4.39 -0.96 8.96
N VAL A 117 -3.21 -0.55 8.49
CA VAL A 117 -2.80 -0.70 7.09
C VAL A 117 -1.44 -1.38 7.03
N ARG A 118 -1.34 -2.41 6.19
CA ARG A 118 -0.08 -3.06 5.83
C ARG A 118 0.22 -2.75 4.37
N VAL A 119 1.29 -2.01 4.12
CA VAL A 119 1.76 -1.69 2.76
C VAL A 119 2.87 -2.67 2.39
N ILE A 120 2.77 -3.27 1.22
CA ILE A 120 3.75 -4.21 0.66
C ILE A 120 4.26 -3.65 -0.66
N SER A 121 5.58 -3.50 -0.80
CA SER A 121 6.17 -2.96 -2.02
C SER A 121 7.54 -3.56 -2.30
N ASP A 122 7.93 -3.61 -3.56
CA ASP A 122 9.29 -3.94 -3.99
C ASP A 122 10.22 -2.71 -4.04
N ARG A 123 9.71 -1.50 -3.76
CA ARG A 123 10.48 -0.24 -3.79
C ARG A 123 10.59 0.36 -2.38
N ALA A 124 11.81 0.73 -2.00
CA ALA A 124 12.07 1.36 -0.70
C ALA A 124 11.43 2.75 -0.60
N LEU A 125 11.38 3.48 -1.71
CA LEU A 125 10.76 4.80 -1.79
C LEU A 125 9.24 4.74 -1.54
N THR A 126 8.55 3.71 -2.04
CA THR A 126 7.12 3.52 -1.78
C THR A 126 6.86 3.21 -0.30
N ALA A 127 7.69 2.35 0.30
CA ALA A 127 7.65 2.09 1.74
C ALA A 127 7.94 3.35 2.58
N LEU A 128 8.92 4.17 2.17
CA LEU A 128 9.22 5.45 2.80
C LEU A 128 8.07 6.47 2.66
N PHE A 129 7.40 6.48 1.51
CA PHE A 129 6.22 7.31 1.30
C PHE A 129 5.11 6.93 2.28
N ALA A 130 4.82 5.63 2.44
CA ALA A 130 3.86 5.16 3.43
C ALA A 130 4.28 5.51 4.86
N ASP A 131 5.57 5.38 5.21
CA ASP A 131 6.10 5.77 6.53
C ASP A 131 5.91 7.27 6.84
N ASN A 132 6.04 8.12 5.82
CA ASN A 132 5.86 9.56 5.95
C ASN A 132 4.38 9.98 6.01
N MET A 133 3.53 9.37 5.19
CA MET A 133 2.15 9.80 5.02
C MET A 133 1.20 9.22 6.09
N PHE A 134 1.48 8.03 6.59
CA PHE A 134 0.61 7.33 7.53
C PHE A 134 1.10 7.46 8.98
N ARG A 135 0.20 7.20 9.93
CA ARG A 135 0.49 7.37 11.35
C ARG A 135 1.09 6.09 11.94
N PRO A 136 1.87 6.18 13.03
CA PRO A 136 2.21 5.01 13.84
C PRO A 136 0.94 4.27 14.28
N VAL A 137 1.02 2.95 14.39
CA VAL A 137 -0.07 2.14 14.93
C VAL A 137 -0.30 2.52 16.39
N PRO A 138 -1.50 2.98 16.78
CA PRO A 138 -1.77 3.32 18.17
C PRO A 138 -1.81 2.04 19.03
N PRO A 139 -1.27 2.05 20.27
CA PRO A 139 -1.26 0.87 21.13
C PRO A 139 -2.65 0.30 21.44
N ASP A 140 -3.68 1.15 21.42
CA ASP A 140 -5.08 0.79 21.66
C ASP A 140 -5.88 0.57 20.35
N LEU A 141 -5.20 0.37 19.21
CA LEU A 141 -5.82 0.01 17.93
C LEU A 141 -6.86 -1.13 18.03
N PRO A 142 -6.67 -2.19 18.84
CA PRO A 142 -7.68 -3.24 18.98
C PRO A 142 -9.06 -2.74 19.44
N ARG A 143 -9.15 -1.54 20.03
CA ARG A 143 -10.42 -0.90 20.41
C ARG A 143 -11.08 -0.11 19.27
N SER A 144 -10.43 -0.03 18.12
CA SER A 144 -10.97 0.61 16.94
C SER A 144 -12.16 -0.18 16.41
N VAL A 145 -13.13 0.52 15.80
CA VAL A 145 -14.19 -0.12 15.00
C VAL A 145 -13.63 -0.92 13.81
N PHE A 146 -12.36 -0.72 13.47
CA PHE A 146 -11.62 -1.47 12.44
C PHE A 146 -10.52 -2.38 13.01
N GLY A 147 -10.45 -2.56 14.33
CA GLY A 147 -9.32 -3.22 15.00
C GLY A 147 -9.03 -4.65 14.51
N GLU A 148 -10.05 -5.35 14.03
CA GLU A 148 -9.97 -6.73 13.51
C GLU A 148 -9.96 -6.82 11.98
N LYS A 149 -9.99 -5.67 11.28
CA LYS A 149 -10.13 -5.59 9.82
C LYS A 149 -8.97 -4.81 9.20
N PRO A 150 -7.75 -5.39 9.15
CA PRO A 150 -6.62 -4.71 8.53
C PRO A 150 -6.85 -4.55 7.03
N PHE A 151 -6.35 -3.45 6.49
CA PHE A 151 -6.32 -3.20 5.06
C PHE A 151 -4.93 -3.46 4.51
N VAL A 152 -4.83 -4.10 3.34
CA VAL A 152 -3.55 -4.38 2.69
C VAL A 152 -3.45 -3.56 1.41
N LEU A 153 -2.32 -2.89 1.26
CA LEU A 153 -1.94 -2.09 0.10
C LEU A 153 -0.70 -2.69 -0.56
#